data_AF-A0A965U694-F1
#
_entry.id   AF-A0A965U694-F1
#
_cell.length_a   1.000
_cell.length_b   1.000
_cell.length_c   1.000
_cell.angle_alpha   90.00
_cell.angle_beta   90.00
_cell.angle_gamma   90.00
#
_symmetry.space_group_name_H-M   'P 1'
#
loop_
_entity.id
_entity.type
_entity.pdbx_description
1 polymer ?
#
loop_
_entity_poly.entity_id
_entity_poly.type
_entity_poly.pdbx_seq_one_letter_code
_entity_poly.pdbx_strand_id
1 'polypeptide(L)' 'MPRPTWDEYFMKLAMLASERATCPRMHCGCVLVKDKEVVATGYNGSIPGDDHCEDVGCLVVDNHCIR' A
#
# COMPACT_ATOMS: atom_id res chain seq x y z
N MET A 1 14.78 -22.82 -3.20
CA MET A 1 13.48 -22.39 -2.64
C MET A 1 12.37 -23.04 -3.45
N PRO A 2 11.33 -23.61 -2.81
CA PRO A 2 10.18 -24.13 -3.52
C PRO A 2 9.41 -23.00 -4.24
N ARG A 3 8.63 -23.36 -5.27
CA ARG A 3 7.75 -22.42 -5.97
C ARG A 3 6.68 -21.91 -4.97
N PRO A 4 6.48 -20.59 -4.84
CA PRO A 4 5.48 -20.05 -3.92
C PRO A 4 4.06 -20.46 -4.36
N THR A 5 3.18 -20.60 -3.38
CA THR A 5 1.74 -20.70 -3.62
C THR A 5 1.22 -19.37 -4.19
N TRP A 6 -0.02 -19.39 -4.70
CA TRP A 6 -0.65 -18.17 -5.22
C TRP A 6 -0.80 -17.11 -4.12
N ASP A 7 -1.25 -17.50 -2.93
CA ASP A 7 -1.44 -16.58 -1.81
C ASP A 7 -0.10 -15.97 -1.37
N GLU A 8 0.96 -16.78 -1.27
CA GLU A 8 2.30 -16.27 -0.95
C GLU A 8 2.82 -15.30 -2.01
N TYR A 9 2.58 -15.59 -3.29
CA TYR A 9 2.97 -14.71 -4.39
C TYR A 9 2.23 -13.38 -4.32
N PHE A 10 0.90 -13.39 -4.16
CA PHE A 10 0.09 -12.17 -4.07
C PHE A 10 0.37 -11.37 -2.81
N MET A 11 0.61 -12.03 -1.68
CA MET A 11 1.01 -11.35 -0.45
C MET A 11 2.38 -10.67 -0.59
N LYS A 12 3.35 -11.31 -1.26
CA LYS A 12 4.64 -10.66 -1.56
C LYS A 12 4.47 -9.44 -2.46
N LEU A 13 3.57 -9.50 -3.44
CA LEU A 13 3.24 -8.33 -4.26
C LEU A 13 2.57 -7.21 -3.47
N ALA A 14 1.66 -7.53 -2.55
CA ALA A 14 1.04 -6.54 -1.66
C ALA A 14 2.09 -5.88 -0.73
N MET A 15 3.04 -6.66 -0.20
CA MET A 15 4.17 -6.13 0.57
C MET A 15 5.07 -5.23 -0.28
N LEU A 16 5.37 -5.63 -1.52
CA LEU A 16 6.13 -4.79 -2.45
C LEU A 16 5.41 -3.49 -2.78
N ALA A 17 4.08 -3.52 -2.96
CA ALA A 17 3.29 -2.31 -3.17
C ALA A 17 3.34 -1.37 -1.96
N SER A 18 3.33 -1.92 -0.73
CA SER A 18 3.36 -1.12 0.50
C SER A 18 4.68 -0.38 0.72
N GLU A 19 5.78 -0.79 0.08
CA GLU A 19 7.06 -0.07 0.10
C GLU A 19 6.96 1.33 -0.53
N ARG A 20 5.91 1.60 -1.31
CA ARG A 20 5.63 2.92 -1.89
C ARG A 20 4.70 3.79 -1.03
N ALA A 21 4.18 3.26 0.08
CA ALA A 21 3.34 4.02 0.99
C ALA A 21 4.10 5.23 1.56
N THR A 22 3.43 6.36 1.66
CA THR A 22 4.05 7.64 2.04
C THR A 22 3.63 8.09 3.45
N CYS A 23 3.13 7.17 4.28
CA CYS A 23 2.68 7.47 5.64
C CYS A 23 3.56 6.74 6.66
N PRO A 24 4.28 7.46 7.54
CA PRO A 24 5.22 6.83 8.48
C PRO A 24 4.53 6.01 9.58
N ARG A 25 3.21 6.16 9.74
CA ARG A 25 2.43 5.41 10.74
C ARG A 25 2.12 3.98 10.30
N MET A 26 1.99 3.75 8.99
CA MET A 26 1.56 2.46 8.46
C MET A 26 1.86 2.37 6.96
N HIS A 27 2.48 1.26 6.56
CA HIS A 27 2.72 0.91 5.16
C HIS A 27 1.73 -0.17 4.75
N CYS A 28 0.63 0.24 4.13
CA CYS A 28 -0.38 -0.65 3.56
C CYS A 28 -0.14 -0.80 2.05
N GLY A 29 -0.26 -2.04 1.58
CA GLY A 29 -0.28 -2.36 0.16
C GLY A 29 -1.43 -3.30 -0.15
N CYS A 30 -1.92 -3.23 -1.37
CA CYS A 30 -3.07 -3.97 -1.85
C CYS A 30 -2.79 -4.51 -3.25
N VAL A 31 -3.32 -5.70 -3.54
CA VAL A 31 -3.32 -6.35 -4.84
C VAL A 31 -4.73 -6.86 -5.10
N LEU A 32 -5.33 -6.44 -6.21
CA LEU A 32 -6.61 -6.95 -6.70
C LEU A 32 -6.34 -8.04 -7.73
N VAL A 33 -6.87 -9.24 -7.48
CA VAL A 33 -6.64 -10.42 -8.31
C VAL A 33 -7.95 -10.94 -8.86
N LYS A 34 -7.95 -11.33 -10.14
CA LYS A 34 -9.03 -12.07 -10.78
C LYS A 34 -8.44 -13.22 -11.59
N ASP A 35 -8.95 -14.42 -11.41
CA ASP A 35 -8.49 -15.61 -12.17
C ASP A 35 -6.97 -15.85 -12.15
N LYS A 36 -6.33 -15.51 -11.01
CA LYS A 36 -4.86 -15.54 -10.78
C LYS A 36 -4.05 -14.50 -11.56
N GLU A 37 -4.70 -13.51 -12.16
CA GLU A 37 -4.07 -12.35 -12.79
C GLU A 37 -4.24 -11.10 -11.91
N VAL A 38 -3.18 -10.29 -11.83
CA VAL A 38 -3.22 -9.02 -11.12
C VAL A 38 -3.96 -8.01 -11.99
N VAL A 39 -5.05 -7.48 -11.47
CA VAL A 39 -5.88 -6.45 -12.14
C VAL A 39 -5.37 -5.06 -11.78
N ALA A 40 -5.04 -4.84 -10.51
CA ALA A 40 -4.55 -3.56 -10.00
C ALA A 40 -3.72 -3.76 -8.72
N THR A 41 -2.91 -2.76 -8.40
CA THR A 41 -2.18 -2.64 -7.14
C THR A 41 -2.43 -1.27 -6.52
N GLY A 42 -2.19 -1.13 -5.22
CA GLY A 42 -2.32 0.14 -4.54
C GLY A 42 -1.56 0.16 -3.21
N TYR A 43 -1.39 1.35 -2.69
CA TYR A 43 -0.78 1.62 -1.38
C TYR A 43 -1.45 2.85 -0.76
N ASN A 44 -1.31 3.04 0.55
CA ASN A 44 -1.82 4.24 1.21
C ASN A 44 -0.90 5.44 0.95
N GLY A 45 -1.49 6.55 0.55
CA GLY A 45 -0.83 7.82 0.32
C GLY A 45 -1.85 8.89 0.00
N SER A 46 -1.39 10.14 -0.02
CA SER A 46 -2.22 11.29 -0.31
C SER A 46 -2.79 11.25 -1.73
N ILE A 47 -3.91 11.96 -1.91
CA ILE A 47 -4.53 12.10 -3.23
C ILE A 47 -3.56 12.76 -4.22
N PRO A 48 -3.71 12.52 -5.53
CA PRO A 48 -2.85 13.16 -6.52
C PRO A 48 -2.89 14.68 -6.42
N GLY A 49 -1.73 15.30 -6.19
CA GLY A 49 -1.56 16.75 -6.09
C GLY A 49 -1.49 17.31 -4.68
N ASP A 50 -1.75 16.52 -3.63
CA ASP A 50 -1.55 16.91 -2.24
C ASP A 50 -0.16 16.51 -1.72
N ASP A 51 0.34 17.21 -0.70
CA ASP A 51 1.61 16.87 -0.05
C ASP A 51 1.48 15.55 0.72
N HIS A 52 2.53 14.72 0.63
CA HIS A 52 2.60 13.46 1.35
C HIS A 52 3.00 13.65 2.82
N CYS A 53 2.66 12.67 3.67
CA CYS A 53 3.03 12.72 5.08
C CYS A 53 4.56 12.68 5.30
N GLU A 54 5.32 12.13 4.35
CA GLU A 54 6.80 12.14 4.39
C GLU A 54 7.39 13.55 4.20
N ASP A 55 6.68 14.43 3.48
CA ASP A 55 7.16 15.79 3.19
C ASP A 55 6.78 16.78 4.30
N VAL A 56 5.53 16.71 4.78
CA VAL A 56 4.95 17.73 5.67
C VAL A 56 4.39 17.18 6.99
N GLY A 57 4.51 15.88 7.22
CA GLY A 57 3.95 15.20 8.38
C GLY A 57 2.47 14.79 8.24
N CYS A 58 2.03 13.91 9.13
CA CYS A 58 0.66 13.40 9.15
C CYS A 58 -0.35 14.48 9.57
N LEU A 59 -1.53 14.50 8.93
CA LEU A 59 -2.70 15.26 9.39
C LEU A 59 -3.63 14.34 10.18
N VAL A 60 -3.61 14.46 11.51
CA VAL A 60 -4.35 13.53 12.39
C VAL A 60 -5.63 14.18 12.91
N VAL A 61 -6.77 13.52 12.65
CA VAL A 61 -8.10 13.87 13.18
C VAL A 61 -8.70 12.60 13.79
N ASP A 62 -9.19 12.68 15.02
CA ASP A 62 -9.76 11.52 15.75
C ASP A 62 -8.86 10.27 15.74
N ASN A 63 -7.56 10.47 15.93
CA ASN A 63 -6.52 9.43 15.89
C ASN A 63 -6.32 8.75 14.52
N HIS A 64 -6.93 9.25 13.44
CA HIS A 64 -6.77 8.78 12.08
C HIS A 64 -6.01 9.80 11.22
N CYS A 65 -5.14 9.33 10.32
CA CYS A 65 -4.48 10.18 9.35
C CYS A 65 -5.42 10.41 8.17
N ILE A 66 -5.79 11.66 7.90
CA ILE A 66 -6.72 12.03 6.82
C ILE A 66 -6.02 12.74 5.65
N ARG A 67 -4.69 12.76 5.66
CA ARG A 67 -3.84 13.25 4.57
C ARG A 67 -3.59 12.14 3.55
#